data_AF-A0A6H2TZU9-F1
#
_entry.id   AF-A0A6H2TZU9-F1
#
_cell.length_a   1.000
_cell.length_b   1.000
_cell.length_c   1.000
_cell.angle_alpha   90.00
_cell.angle_beta   90.00
_cell.angle_gamma   90.00
#
_symmetry.space_group_name_H-M   'P 1'
#
loop_
_entity.id
_entity.type
_entity.pdbx_description
1 polymer ?
#
loop_
_entity_poly.entity_id
_entity_poly.type
_entity_poly.pdbx_seq_one_letter_code
_entity_poly.pdbx_strand_id
1 'polypeptide(L)'
;PGVFDKLTQLTYLTLYNNQLKSIPRGAFDNLKSLTHIWLYNNPWDCACSDILYLSGWLAQHAGKVQGNGGVDGVWCSGTNTPVRAVTEASTSPSKCP
;
A
#
# COMPACT_ATOMS: atom_id res chain seq x y z
N PRO A 1 -10.34 13.78 -9.90
CA PRO A 1 -10.47 13.54 -8.44
C PRO A 1 -10.32 12.04 -8.13
N GLY A 2 -9.30 11.69 -7.36
CA GLY A 2 -9.09 10.36 -6.81
C GLY A 2 -10.12 9.99 -5.74
N VAL A 3 -10.27 8.69 -5.49
CA VAL A 3 -11.35 8.13 -4.65
C VAL A 3 -11.34 8.67 -3.21
N PHE A 4 -10.17 9.03 -2.67
CA PHE A 4 -10.04 9.51 -1.29
C PHE A 4 -9.78 11.02 -1.18
N ASP A 5 -9.73 11.76 -2.30
CA ASP A 5 -9.25 13.15 -2.32
C ASP A 5 -10.03 14.09 -1.39
N LYS A 6 -11.33 13.85 -1.22
CA LYS A 6 -12.22 14.70 -0.40
C LYS A 6 -12.32 14.25 1.06
N LEU A 7 -11.72 13.12 1.41
CA LEU A 7 -11.83 12.53 2.75
C LEU A 7 -10.72 13.05 3.69
N THR A 8 -10.55 14.37 3.75
CA THR A 8 -9.45 15.02 4.49
C THR A 8 -9.50 14.76 5.99
N GLN A 9 -10.69 14.50 6.53
CA GLN A 9 -10.94 14.20 7.95
C GLN A 9 -10.96 12.68 8.26
N LEU A 10 -10.69 11.81 7.29
CA LEU A 10 -10.69 10.36 7.52
C LEU A 10 -9.55 9.96 8.44
N THR A 11 -9.89 9.30 9.54
CA THR A 11 -8.94 8.84 10.57
C THR A 11 -8.60 7.37 10.45
N TYR A 12 -9.57 6.55 10.02
CA TYR A 12 -9.45 5.10 9.86
C TYR A 12 -9.76 4.68 8.43
N LEU A 13 -8.91 3.86 7.83
CA LEU A 13 -9.15 3.27 6.51
C LEU A 13 -8.88 1.76 6.53
N THR A 14 -9.91 0.97 6.26
CA THR A 14 -9.81 -0.50 6.21
C THR A 14 -9.89 -0.97 4.76
N LEU A 15 -8.81 -1.56 4.26
CA LEU A 15 -8.71 -2.17 2.92
C LEU A 15 -8.23 -3.62 2.97
N TYR A 16 -8.01 -4.18 4.17
CA TYR A 16 -7.58 -5.57 4.36
C TYR A 16 -8.62 -6.58 3.86
N ASN A 17 -8.20 -7.83 3.59
CA ASN A 17 -9.06 -8.90 3.07
C ASN A 17 -9.76 -8.55 1.74
N ASN A 18 -9.02 -8.01 0.78
CA ASN A 18 -9.52 -7.68 -0.56
C ASN A 18 -8.64 -8.32 -1.64
N GLN A 19 -8.87 -7.94 -2.90
CA GLN A 19 -8.10 -8.40 -4.06
C GLN A 19 -7.27 -7.27 -4.70
N LEU A 20 -6.85 -6.29 -3.89
CA LEU A 20 -6.03 -5.18 -4.37
C LEU A 20 -4.63 -5.68 -4.74
N LYS A 21 -4.18 -5.30 -5.93
CA LYS A 21 -2.83 -5.61 -6.43
C LYS A 21 -1.87 -4.43 -6.30
N SER A 22 -2.38 -3.22 -6.37
CA SER A 22 -1.62 -1.98 -6.21
C SER A 22 -2.55 -0.88 -5.67
N ILE A 23 -1.97 0.26 -5.30
CA ILE A 23 -2.71 1.47 -4.98
C ILE A 23 -2.34 2.53 -6.03
N PRO A 24 -3.32 3.18 -6.68
CA PRO A 24 -3.05 4.25 -7.63
C PRO A 24 -2.18 5.34 -7.02
N ARG A 25 -1.25 5.86 -7.81
CA ARG A 25 -0.36 6.95 -7.39
C ARG A 25 -1.18 8.11 -6.85
N GLY A 26 -0.83 8.55 -5.65
CA GLY A 26 -1.44 9.69 -4.98
C GLY A 26 -2.74 9.41 -4.24
N ALA A 27 -3.26 8.17 -4.24
CA ALA A 27 -4.56 7.86 -3.65
C ALA A 27 -4.67 8.24 -2.16
N PHE A 28 -3.57 8.23 -1.41
CA PHE A 28 -3.56 8.55 0.01
C PHE A 28 -3.07 9.98 0.33
N ASP A 29 -2.73 10.78 -0.67
CA ASP A 29 -2.00 12.05 -0.47
C ASP A 29 -2.83 13.09 0.31
N ASN A 30 -4.16 13.04 0.18
CA ASN A 30 -5.09 13.97 0.82
C ASN A 30 -5.64 13.48 2.18
N LEU A 31 -5.25 12.27 2.63
CA LEU A 31 -5.69 11.68 3.89
C LEU A 31 -4.90 12.24 5.09
N LYS A 32 -4.97 13.56 5.30
CA LYS A 32 -4.13 14.28 6.28
C LYS A 32 -4.40 13.87 7.73
N SER A 33 -5.65 13.53 8.07
CA SER A 33 -6.05 13.08 9.41
C SER A 33 -5.89 11.58 9.66
N LEU A 34 -5.37 10.81 8.69
CA LEU A 34 -5.30 9.35 8.81
C LEU A 34 -4.31 8.94 9.89
N THR A 35 -4.77 8.11 10.82
CA THR A 35 -3.98 7.56 11.94
C THR A 35 -3.84 6.05 11.85
N HIS A 36 -4.82 5.35 11.28
CA HIS A 36 -4.83 3.90 11.19
C HIS A 36 -5.25 3.43 9.80
N ILE A 37 -4.47 2.50 9.25
CA ILE A 37 -4.80 1.83 7.99
C ILE A 37 -4.52 0.33 8.08
N TRP A 38 -5.43 -0.47 7.55
CA TRP A 38 -5.28 -1.93 7.47
C TRP A 38 -5.21 -2.36 6.00
N LEU A 39 -4.11 -2.99 5.61
CA LEU A 39 -3.80 -3.36 4.21
C LEU A 39 -3.46 -4.85 4.02
N TYR A 40 -3.35 -5.61 5.11
CA TYR A 40 -2.96 -7.02 5.07
C TYR A 40 -3.98 -7.88 4.32
N ASN A 41 -3.56 -9.11 3.94
CA ASN A 41 -4.39 -10.05 3.18
C ASN A 41 -4.99 -9.44 1.90
N ASN A 42 -4.10 -8.90 1.07
CA ASN A 42 -4.36 -8.50 -0.31
C ASN A 42 -3.24 -9.09 -1.17
N PRO A 43 -3.51 -9.49 -2.42
CA PRO A 43 -2.51 -10.04 -3.34
C PRO A 43 -1.67 -8.92 -3.99
N TRP A 44 -0.90 -8.18 -3.20
CA TRP A 44 -0.07 -7.07 -3.68
C TRP A 44 0.93 -7.53 -4.74
N ASP A 45 0.82 -7.00 -5.97
CA ASP A 45 1.70 -7.34 -7.07
C ASP A 45 2.96 -6.50 -7.01
N CYS A 46 4.01 -7.09 -6.44
CA CYS A 46 5.30 -6.43 -6.29
C CYS A 46 6.24 -6.59 -7.49
N ALA A 47 5.80 -7.27 -8.56
CA ALA A 47 6.59 -7.38 -9.78
C ALA A 47 6.36 -6.19 -10.72
N CYS A 48 5.12 -5.69 -10.75
CA CYS A 48 4.73 -4.48 -11.47
C CYS A 48 5.24 -3.20 -10.77
N SER A 49 5.72 -2.21 -11.55
CA SER A 49 6.21 -0.93 -11.02
C SER A 49 5.13 -0.06 -10.36
N ASP A 50 3.85 -0.33 -10.60
CA ASP A 50 2.75 0.42 -9.97
C ASP A 50 2.73 0.27 -8.43
N ILE A 51 3.38 -0.78 -7.90
CA ILE A 51 3.52 -0.98 -6.46
C ILE A 51 4.36 0.09 -5.76
N LEU A 52 5.23 0.79 -6.50
CA LEU A 52 6.25 1.68 -5.92
C LEU A 52 5.65 2.82 -5.11
N TYR A 53 4.45 3.31 -5.49
CA TYR A 53 3.73 4.28 -4.68
C TYR A 53 3.40 3.72 -3.29
N LEU A 54 2.81 2.52 -3.23
CA LEU A 54 2.45 1.89 -1.97
C LEU A 54 3.71 1.54 -1.15
N SER A 55 4.74 0.99 -1.77
CA SER A 55 6.01 0.69 -1.09
C SER A 55 6.59 1.93 -0.41
N GLY A 56 6.74 3.02 -1.16
CA GLY A 56 7.26 4.29 -0.62
C GLY A 56 6.37 4.89 0.45
N TRP A 57 5.04 4.82 0.27
CA TRP A 57 4.10 5.30 1.27
C TRP A 57 4.21 4.52 2.59
N LEU A 58 4.30 3.19 2.53
CA LEU A 58 4.47 2.33 3.70
C LEU A 58 5.79 2.60 4.42
N ALA A 59 6.88 2.83 3.67
CA ALA A 59 8.19 3.16 4.26
C ALA A 59 8.14 4.46 5.07
N GLN A 60 7.35 5.45 4.64
CA GLN A 60 7.22 6.75 5.31
C GLN A 60 6.17 6.75 6.43
N HIS A 61 5.18 5.86 6.39
CA HIS A 61 4.01 5.89 7.28
C HIS A 61 3.84 4.60 8.09
N ALA A 62 4.93 3.88 8.36
CA ALA A 62 4.94 2.59 9.06
C ALA A 62 4.11 2.57 10.35
N GLY A 63 4.19 3.63 11.17
CA GLY A 63 3.46 3.74 12.44
C GLY A 63 1.94 3.83 12.32
N LYS A 64 1.40 4.09 11.12
CA LYS A 64 -0.05 4.13 10.86
C LYS A 64 -0.60 2.76 10.48
N VAL A 65 0.24 1.81 10.08
CA VAL A 65 -0.18 0.52 9.54
C VAL A 65 -0.49 -0.45 10.66
N GLN A 66 -1.71 -0.97 10.64
CA GLN A 66 -2.27 -1.82 11.68
C GLN A 66 -2.48 -3.25 11.18
N GLY A 67 -2.58 -4.19 12.12
CA GLY A 67 -2.71 -5.63 11.87
C GLY A 67 -1.54 -6.42 12.45
N ASN A 68 -1.64 -7.75 12.39
CA ASN A 68 -0.57 -8.62 12.88
C ASN A 68 0.68 -8.43 11.99
N GLY A 69 1.78 -7.96 12.58
CA GLY A 69 3.01 -7.60 11.85
C GLY A 69 3.12 -6.14 11.41
N GLY A 70 2.11 -5.29 11.65
CA GLY A 70 2.15 -3.87 11.31
C GLY A 70 2.50 -3.64 9.83
N VAL A 71 3.42 -2.70 9.57
CA VAL A 71 3.91 -2.41 8.21
C VAL A 71 4.58 -3.60 7.52
N ASP A 72 5.21 -4.50 8.29
CA ASP A 72 5.85 -5.71 7.77
C ASP A 72 4.85 -6.85 7.51
N GLY A 73 3.60 -6.71 7.99
CA GLY A 73 2.50 -7.63 7.70
C GLY A 73 1.82 -7.40 6.34
N VAL A 74 2.26 -6.38 5.58
CA VAL A 74 1.77 -6.11 4.23
C VAL A 74 2.69 -6.83 3.24
N TRP A 75 2.28 -8.02 2.82
CA TRP A 75 3.11 -8.95 2.03
C TRP A 75 2.89 -8.85 0.53
N CYS A 76 3.96 -8.96 -0.23
CA CYS A 76 3.93 -9.18 -1.67
C CYS A 76 3.34 -10.56 -2.01
N SER A 77 2.45 -10.60 -2.99
CA SER A 77 1.84 -11.86 -3.46
C SER A 77 2.89 -12.83 -3.99
N GLY A 78 2.81 -14.09 -3.56
CA GLY A 78 3.72 -15.15 -3.99
C GLY A 78 5.15 -15.06 -3.44
N THR A 79 5.44 -14.14 -2.51
CA THR A 79 6.77 -14.00 -1.89
C THR A 79 6.67 -13.71 -0.40
N ASN A 80 7.75 -13.93 0.35
CA ASN A 80 7.87 -13.53 1.76
C ASN A 80 8.54 -12.15 1.90
N THR A 81 8.23 -11.23 0.99
CA THR A 81 8.80 -9.88 0.97
C THR A 81 7.76 -8.87 1.43
N PRO A 82 8.03 -8.03 2.44
CA PRO A 82 7.14 -6.93 2.79
C PRO A 82 7.09 -5.92 1.65
N VAL A 83 5.91 -5.38 1.34
CA VAL A 83 5.73 -4.39 0.27
C VAL A 83 6.63 -3.18 0.46
N ARG A 84 6.85 -2.73 1.72
CA ARG A 84 7.73 -1.59 2.03
C ARG A 84 9.21 -1.79 1.68
N ALA A 85 9.63 -3.03 1.44
CA ALA A 85 11.01 -3.36 1.09
C ALA A 85 11.23 -3.40 -0.43
N VAL A 86 10.17 -3.26 -1.22
CA VAL A 86 10.23 -3.28 -2.68
C VAL A 86 10.85 -1.98 -3.19
N THR A 87 11.80 -2.09 -4.10
CA THR A 87 12.48 -0.95 -4.74
C THR A 87 12.33 -1.02 -6.24
N GLU A 88 12.65 0.08 -6.94
CA GLU A 88 12.58 0.14 -8.41
C GLU A 88 13.38 -0.99 -9.07
N ALA A 89 14.55 -1.32 -8.52
CA ALA A 89 15.44 -2.37 -9.02
C ALA A 89 14.81 -3.78 -9.05
N SER A 90 13.80 -4.03 -8.20
CA SER A 90 13.09 -5.32 -8.14
C SER A 90 11.80 -5.36 -8.97
N THR A 91 11.40 -4.23 -9.56
CA THR A 91 10.13 -4.09 -10.29
C THR A 91 10.35 -3.85 -11.79
N SER A 92 9.30 -3.97 -12.60
CA SER A 92 9.34 -3.57 -14.01
C SER A 92 7.98 -3.12 -14.53
N PRO A 93 7.91 -2.05 -15.34
CA PRO A 93 6.68 -1.67 -16.05
C PRO A 93 6.19 -2.75 -17.02
N SER A 94 7.10 -3.54 -17.59
CA SER A 94 6.75 -4.65 -18.51
C SER A 94 6.04 -5.82 -17.82
N LYS A 95 6.04 -5.86 -16.49
CA LYS A 95 5.36 -6.87 -15.67
C LYS A 95 4.00 -6.39 -15.16
N CYS A 96 3.57 -5.20 -15.56
CA CYS A 96 2.24 -4.67 -15.24
C CYS A 96 1.17 -5.23 -16.21
N PRO A 97 -0.07 -5.43 -15.73
CA PRO A 97 -1.20 -5.87 -16.57
C PRO A 97 -1.52 -4.95 -17.74
#